data_AF-A0A842XEG1-F1
#
_entry.id   AF-A0A842XEG1-F1
#
_cell.length_a   1.000
_cell.length_b   1.000
_cell.length_c   1.000
_cell.angle_alpha   90.00
_cell.angle_beta   90.00
_cell.angle_gamma   90.00
#
_symmetry.space_group_name_H-M   'P 1'
#
loop_
_entity.id
_entity.type
_entity.pdbx_description
1 polymer ?
#
loop_
_entity_poly.entity_id
_entity_poly.type
_entity_poly.pdbx_seq_one_letter_code
_entity_poly.pdbx_strand_id
1 'polypeptide(L)'
;MDFYYLLDAKTEGRIVILRFYHARTDETLEIRDPDYKPYFFLTYPLSKSDEEGIQNLFGEVEVVKKRDLFTNESKELTKVTVYTLDAFRRANRTFEKVWETEIEYTQSYVYDHNLVFGAPYTVVEKHPVLVTKISQELEDKFENVFAYAKTADPQKYAQIKHWFNLLHQPVPQVKPEQLGLKEASSERLNHAFMLARMVNIPVTEAYQSRRVSDWLKSMIYAHLRKNNVLIPTSTELR
;
A
#
# COMPACT_ATOMS: atom_id res chain seq x y z
N MET A 1 23.64 10.31 1.05
CA MET A 1 22.37 10.98 1.39
C MET A 1 21.80 10.32 2.64
N ASP A 2 21.24 11.10 3.56
CA ASP A 2 20.62 10.62 4.81
C ASP A 2 19.17 10.25 4.51
N PHE A 3 18.88 8.95 4.54
CA PHE A 3 17.56 8.43 4.19
C PHE A 3 17.07 7.47 5.26
N TYR A 4 15.78 7.58 5.53
CA TYR A 4 15.02 6.62 6.29
C TYR A 4 14.31 5.66 5.33
N TYR A 5 14.41 4.37 5.56
CA TYR A 5 13.79 3.34 4.73
C TYR A 5 12.61 2.72 5.48
N LEU A 6 11.41 2.75 4.89
CA LEU A 6 10.24 2.13 5.49
C LEU A 6 10.40 0.61 5.46
N LEU A 7 10.62 -0.03 6.61
CA LEU A 7 10.85 -1.47 6.68
C LEU A 7 9.58 -2.26 6.90
N ASP A 8 8.72 -1.78 7.80
CA ASP A 8 7.57 -2.54 8.30
C ASP A 8 6.46 -1.61 8.81
N ALA A 9 5.25 -2.14 8.94
CA ALA A 9 4.10 -1.49 9.53
C ALA A 9 3.33 -2.49 10.40
N LYS A 10 3.15 -2.15 11.68
CA LYS A 10 2.44 -2.97 12.66
C LYS A 10 1.31 -2.18 13.33
N THR A 11 0.51 -2.86 14.14
CA THR A 11 -0.53 -2.23 14.94
C THR A 11 -0.30 -2.46 16.43
N GLU A 12 -0.65 -1.45 17.23
CA GLU A 12 -0.83 -1.55 18.67
C GLU A 12 -2.28 -1.10 18.98
N GLY A 13 -3.18 -2.07 19.14
CA GLY A 13 -4.62 -1.78 19.09
C GLY A 13 -5.03 -1.23 17.72
N ARG A 14 -5.55 0.02 17.69
CA ARG A 14 -5.90 0.73 16.44
C ARG A 14 -4.76 1.59 15.87
N ILE A 15 -3.72 1.81 16.66
CA ILE A 15 -2.62 2.71 16.31
C ILE A 15 -1.76 2.03 15.25
N VAL A 16 -1.59 2.68 14.09
CA VAL A 16 -0.66 2.24 13.06
C VAL A 16 0.73 2.72 13.44
N ILE A 17 1.71 1.82 13.42
CA ILE A 17 3.10 2.09 13.73
C ILE A 17 3.94 1.72 12.52
N LEU A 18 4.46 2.74 11.84
CA LEU A 18 5.44 2.59 10.77
C LEU A 18 6.84 2.52 11.37
N ARG A 19 7.65 1.59 10.90
CA ARG A 19 9.05 1.45 11.32
C ARG A 19 9.98 1.81 10.17
N PHE A 20 10.73 2.88 10.36
CA PHE A 20 11.77 3.34 9.46
C PHE A 20 13.15 2.99 9.98
N TYR A 21 14.10 2.77 9.07
CA TYR A 21 15.50 2.48 9.39
C TYR A 21 16.44 3.48 8.74
N HIS A 22 17.43 3.95 9.50
CA HIS A 22 18.45 4.86 9.02
C HIS A 22 19.78 4.14 8.83
N ALA A 23 20.16 3.90 7.57
CA ALA A 23 21.28 3.01 7.24
C ALA A 23 22.67 3.49 7.68
N ARG A 24 22.84 4.80 7.93
CA ARG A 24 24.14 5.36 8.35
C ARG A 24 24.35 5.33 9.86
N THR A 25 23.27 5.53 10.61
CA THR A 25 23.32 5.54 12.08
C THR A 25 22.91 4.21 12.71
N ASP A 26 22.37 3.28 11.90
CA ASP A 26 21.82 2.00 12.35
C ASP A 26 20.66 2.17 13.36
N GLU A 27 19.96 3.29 13.26
CA GLU A 27 18.85 3.67 14.14
C GLU A 27 17.50 3.38 13.49
N THR A 28 16.50 3.21 14.34
CA THR A 28 15.11 3.06 13.91
C THR A 28 14.26 4.23 14.38
N LEU A 29 13.40 4.70 13.50
CA LEU A 29 12.38 5.70 13.80
C LEU A 29 11.00 5.05 13.70
N GLU A 30 10.19 5.16 14.76
CA GLU A 30 8.78 4.80 14.71
C GLU A 30 7.91 6.04 14.51
N ILE A 31 7.03 6.00 13.51
CA ILE A 31 5.99 7.01 13.29
C ILE A 31 4.65 6.36 13.64
N ARG A 32 3.86 7.02 14.49
CA ARG A 32 2.60 6.49 15.03
C ARG A 32 1.44 7.35 14.55
N ASP A 33 0.39 6.70 14.07
CA ASP A 33 -0.88 7.33 13.73
C ASP A 33 -2.03 6.63 14.50
N PRO A 34 -2.61 7.30 15.51
CA PRO A 34 -3.75 6.78 16.25
C PRO A 34 -5.10 7.07 15.57
N ASP A 35 -5.15 7.94 14.56
CA ASP A 35 -6.37 8.52 14.01
C ASP A 35 -6.85 7.84 12.73
N TYR A 36 -6.00 7.04 12.08
CA TYR A 36 -6.45 6.19 10.99
C TYR A 36 -7.58 5.26 11.44
N LYS A 37 -8.64 5.19 10.61
CA LYS A 37 -9.82 4.37 10.88
C LYS A 37 -10.00 3.34 9.76
N PRO A 38 -10.31 2.07 10.07
CA PRO A 38 -10.64 1.08 9.06
C PRO A 38 -11.94 1.44 8.34
N TYR A 39 -12.03 1.11 7.05
CA TYR A 39 -13.22 1.36 6.25
C TYR A 39 -13.35 0.35 5.11
N PHE A 40 -14.59 0.16 4.66
CA PHE A 40 -14.93 -0.66 3.50
C PHE A 40 -15.98 0.05 2.65
N PHE A 41 -16.36 -0.54 1.51
CA PHE A 41 -17.38 0.04 0.63
C PHE A 41 -18.59 -0.88 0.49
N LEU A 42 -19.75 -0.26 0.41
CA LEU A 42 -21.04 -0.86 0.06
C LEU A 42 -21.61 -0.19 -1.18
N THR A 43 -22.66 -0.81 -1.73
CA THR A 43 -23.39 -0.26 -2.87
C THR A 43 -24.06 1.05 -2.46
N TYR A 44 -24.12 2.00 -3.39
CA TYR A 44 -24.96 3.19 -3.27
C TYR A 44 -26.10 3.11 -4.29
N PRO A 45 -27.35 3.46 -3.93
CA PRO A 45 -27.81 3.81 -2.58
C PRO A 45 -27.84 2.58 -1.63
N LEU A 46 -27.84 2.84 -0.33
CA LEU A 46 -27.94 1.78 0.69
C LEU A 46 -29.33 1.15 0.68
N SER A 47 -29.41 -0.15 0.93
CA SER A 47 -30.67 -0.81 1.29
C SER A 47 -30.99 -0.58 2.78
N LYS A 48 -32.25 -0.78 3.19
CA LYS A 48 -32.64 -0.72 4.61
C LYS A 48 -31.84 -1.72 5.47
N SER A 49 -31.56 -2.91 4.95
CA SER A 49 -30.76 -3.92 5.64
C SER A 49 -29.31 -3.46 5.83
N ASP A 50 -28.75 -2.78 4.83
CA ASP A 50 -27.39 -2.23 4.94
C ASP A 50 -27.35 -1.08 5.96
N GLU A 51 -28.36 -0.21 5.98
CA GLU A 51 -28.47 0.87 6.98
C GLU A 51 -28.50 0.30 8.41
N GLU A 52 -29.32 -0.72 8.68
CA GLU A 52 -29.36 -1.42 9.96
C GLU A 52 -28.01 -2.08 10.31
N GLY A 53 -27.37 -2.72 9.33
CA GLY A 53 -26.04 -3.32 9.47
C GLY A 53 -24.98 -2.29 9.86
N ILE A 54 -24.99 -1.11 9.22
CA ILE A 54 -24.07 -0.01 9.54
C ILE A 54 -24.30 0.52 10.95
N GLN A 55 -25.56 0.70 11.37
CA GLN A 55 -25.91 1.13 12.73
C GLN A 55 -25.38 0.14 13.77
N ASN A 56 -25.53 -1.16 13.54
CA ASN A 56 -25.03 -2.22 14.42
C ASN A 56 -23.49 -2.26 14.53
N LEU A 57 -22.79 -1.78 13.50
CA LEU A 57 -21.33 -1.65 13.51
C LEU A 57 -20.85 -0.30 14.05
N PHE A 58 -21.77 0.61 14.40
CA PHE A 58 -21.49 2.00 14.75
C PHE A 58 -20.64 2.69 13.67
N GLY A 59 -20.97 2.44 12.39
CA GLY A 59 -20.25 2.94 11.24
C GLY A 59 -20.70 4.34 10.82
N GLU A 60 -19.76 5.15 10.33
CA GLU A 60 -20.01 6.44 9.68
C GLU A 60 -20.02 6.28 8.17
N VAL A 61 -20.96 6.94 7.50
CA VAL A 61 -21.14 6.83 6.06
C VAL A 61 -20.74 8.10 5.33
N GLU A 62 -20.11 7.92 4.18
CA GLU A 62 -19.77 8.97 3.23
C GLU A 62 -20.03 8.45 1.82
N VAL A 63 -20.64 9.26 0.95
CA VAL A 63 -20.79 8.91 -0.47
C VAL A 63 -19.52 9.32 -1.20
N VAL A 64 -18.87 8.36 -1.86
CA VAL A 64 -17.64 8.58 -2.62
C VAL A 64 -17.78 8.11 -4.06
N LYS A 65 -16.95 8.65 -4.96
CA LYS A 65 -16.84 8.19 -6.35
C LYS A 65 -15.54 7.44 -6.56
N LYS A 66 -15.65 6.21 -7.06
CA LYS A 66 -14.52 5.41 -7.53
C LYS A 66 -14.74 5.00 -8.98
N ARG A 67 -13.67 4.59 -9.66
CA ARG A 67 -13.75 4.00 -10.99
C ARG A 67 -13.96 2.49 -10.87
N ASP A 68 -14.88 1.92 -11.64
CA ASP A 68 -15.03 0.47 -11.74
C ASP A 68 -13.87 -0.11 -12.57
N LEU A 69 -13.30 -1.23 -12.10
CA LEU A 69 -12.13 -1.84 -12.75
C LEU A 69 -12.45 -2.36 -14.15
N PHE A 70 -13.63 -2.94 -14.36
CA PHE A 70 -13.97 -3.67 -15.57
C PHE A 70 -14.60 -2.78 -16.63
N THR A 71 -15.45 -1.84 -16.20
CA THR A 71 -16.14 -0.95 -17.14
C THR A 71 -15.42 0.38 -17.33
N ASN A 72 -14.46 0.73 -16.46
CA ASN A 72 -13.78 2.02 -16.44
C ASN A 72 -14.72 3.21 -16.14
N GLU A 73 -15.97 2.94 -15.76
CA GLU A 73 -16.98 3.96 -15.46
C GLU A 73 -16.86 4.47 -14.03
N SER A 74 -17.33 5.71 -13.79
CA SER A 74 -17.44 6.24 -12.43
C SER A 74 -18.65 5.63 -11.72
N LYS A 75 -18.42 5.10 -10.52
CA LYS A 75 -19.41 4.46 -9.65
C LYS A 75 -19.46 5.18 -8.31
N GLU A 76 -20.67 5.55 -7.90
CA GLU A 76 -20.93 6.02 -6.54
C GLU A 76 -21.01 4.82 -5.58
N LEU A 77 -20.37 4.97 -4.43
CA LEU A 77 -20.27 3.96 -3.39
C LEU A 77 -20.51 4.59 -2.04
N THR A 78 -20.99 3.79 -1.10
CA THR A 78 -21.04 4.20 0.31
C THR A 78 -19.76 3.72 0.99
N LYS A 79 -18.89 4.65 1.37
CA LYS A 79 -17.75 4.38 2.25
C LYS A 79 -18.25 4.29 3.68
N VAL A 80 -18.01 3.15 4.33
CA VAL A 80 -18.37 2.93 5.74
C VAL A 80 -17.09 2.91 6.56
N THR A 81 -16.90 3.91 7.41
CA THR A 81 -15.78 4.01 8.34
C THR A 81 -16.19 3.47 9.70
N VAL A 82 -15.40 2.56 10.28
CA VAL A 82 -15.68 1.95 11.59
C VAL A 82 -14.56 2.22 12.58
N TYR A 83 -14.86 2.05 13.87
CA TYR A 83 -13.96 2.47 14.96
C TYR A 83 -13.10 1.34 15.53
N THR A 84 -13.38 0.09 15.17
CA THR A 84 -12.64 -1.08 15.67
C THR A 84 -12.35 -2.06 14.54
N LEU A 85 -11.22 -2.75 14.65
CA LEU A 85 -10.86 -3.83 13.71
C LEU A 85 -11.83 -5.02 13.80
N ASP A 86 -12.48 -5.21 14.96
CA ASP A 86 -13.52 -6.22 15.13
C ASP A 86 -14.78 -5.88 14.33
N ALA A 87 -15.26 -4.64 14.38
CA ALA A 87 -16.37 -4.18 13.55
C ALA A 87 -16.04 -4.31 12.05
N PHE A 88 -14.81 -3.97 11.65
CA PHE A 88 -14.34 -4.15 10.28
C PHE A 88 -14.39 -5.61 9.83
N ARG A 89 -13.91 -6.54 10.67
CA ARG A 89 -13.93 -7.99 10.37
C ARG A 89 -15.33 -8.56 10.27
N ARG A 90 -16.30 -8.01 11.00
CA ARG A 90 -17.71 -8.43 10.92
C ARG A 90 -18.38 -8.04 9.60
N ALA A 91 -17.86 -7.06 8.86
CA ALA A 91 -18.48 -6.57 7.63
C ALA A 91 -18.84 -7.69 6.63
N ASN A 92 -17.94 -8.65 6.39
CA ASN A 92 -18.18 -9.79 5.49
C ASN A 92 -19.31 -10.73 5.95
N ARG A 93 -19.70 -10.70 7.23
CA ARG A 93 -20.81 -11.49 7.79
C ARG A 93 -22.10 -10.68 7.88
N THR A 94 -21.99 -9.35 7.90
CA THR A 94 -23.10 -8.42 8.04
C THR A 94 -23.71 -8.05 6.69
N PHE A 95 -22.88 -7.90 5.66
CA PHE A 95 -23.32 -7.43 4.34
C PHE A 95 -23.13 -8.51 3.28
N GLU A 96 -24.07 -8.61 2.34
CA GLU A 96 -24.00 -9.57 1.23
C GLU A 96 -22.86 -9.22 0.26
N LYS A 97 -22.73 -7.93 -0.09
CA LYS A 97 -21.70 -7.44 -0.99
C LYS A 97 -20.93 -6.29 -0.36
N VAL A 98 -19.65 -6.53 -0.14
CA VAL A 98 -18.74 -5.57 0.47
C VAL A 98 -17.41 -5.59 -0.28
N TRP A 99 -16.84 -4.41 -0.53
CA TRP A 99 -15.54 -4.28 -1.19
C TRP A 99 -14.46 -3.88 -0.20
N GLU A 100 -13.24 -4.31 -0.52
CA GLU A 100 -11.98 -3.91 0.13
C GLU A 100 -11.81 -4.36 1.59
N THR A 101 -12.63 -5.31 2.07
CA THR A 101 -12.46 -5.96 3.39
C THR A 101 -11.32 -6.96 3.44
N GLU A 102 -10.80 -7.40 2.29
CA GLU A 102 -9.66 -8.30 2.18
C GLU A 102 -8.30 -7.60 2.33
N ILE A 103 -8.28 -6.26 2.36
CA ILE A 103 -7.03 -5.49 2.50
C ILE A 103 -6.68 -5.43 3.99
N GLU A 104 -5.47 -5.89 4.33
CA GLU A 104 -4.97 -5.79 5.70
C GLU A 104 -4.88 -4.33 6.16
N TYR A 105 -5.18 -4.09 7.43
CA TYR A 105 -5.36 -2.73 7.96
C TYR A 105 -4.12 -1.84 7.80
N THR A 106 -2.93 -2.39 8.05
CA THR A 106 -1.66 -1.65 7.86
C THR A 106 -1.37 -1.40 6.39
N GLN A 107 -1.70 -2.34 5.50
CA GLN A 107 -1.57 -2.15 4.06
C GLN A 107 -2.53 -1.07 3.54
N SER A 108 -3.77 -1.05 4.04
CA SER A 108 -4.73 0.00 3.71
C SER A 108 -4.19 1.38 4.06
N TYR A 109 -3.60 1.53 5.26
CA TYR A 109 -2.91 2.76 5.67
C TYR A 109 -1.81 3.15 4.70
N VAL A 110 -0.92 2.20 4.36
CA VAL A 110 0.22 2.42 3.46
C VAL A 110 -0.26 2.87 2.09
N TYR A 111 -1.30 2.24 1.55
CA TYR A 111 -1.83 2.58 0.23
C TYR A 111 -2.49 3.97 0.22
N ASP A 112 -3.26 4.31 1.26
CA ASP A 112 -3.93 5.61 1.36
C ASP A 112 -2.95 6.78 1.48
N HIS A 113 -1.80 6.55 2.13
CA HIS A 113 -0.75 7.55 2.30
C HIS A 113 0.31 7.51 1.19
N ASN A 114 0.11 6.73 0.13
CA ASN A 114 1.08 6.53 -0.95
C ASN A 114 2.49 6.14 -0.46
N LEU A 115 2.54 5.41 0.65
CA LEU A 115 3.79 4.88 1.19
C LEU A 115 4.19 3.61 0.44
N VAL A 116 5.49 3.43 0.34
CA VAL A 116 6.18 2.33 -0.34
C VAL A 116 7.22 1.73 0.60
N PHE A 117 7.09 0.44 0.90
CA PHE A 117 8.07 -0.31 1.66
C PHE A 117 9.41 -0.44 0.93
N GLY A 118 10.50 -0.47 1.69
CA GLY A 118 11.87 -0.55 1.20
C GLY A 118 12.38 0.69 0.47
N ALA A 119 11.52 1.69 0.23
CA ALA A 119 11.90 2.94 -0.44
C ALA A 119 12.53 3.94 0.54
N PRO A 120 13.43 4.83 0.07
CA PRO A 120 13.99 5.89 0.88
C PRO A 120 13.04 7.08 1.06
N TYR A 121 13.11 7.70 2.23
CA TYR A 121 12.38 8.88 2.64
C TYR A 121 13.31 9.89 3.27
N THR A 122 13.00 11.16 3.06
CA THR A 122 13.44 12.24 3.94
C THR A 122 12.36 12.48 4.98
N VAL A 123 12.70 12.51 6.26
CA VAL A 123 11.73 12.76 7.34
C VAL A 123 11.97 14.15 7.91
N VAL A 124 10.96 15.01 7.78
CA VAL A 124 10.96 16.36 8.37
C VAL A 124 9.79 16.43 9.33
N GLU A 125 10.05 16.72 10.61
CA GLU A 125 9.01 16.81 11.65
C GLU A 125 8.07 15.59 11.71
N LYS A 126 8.62 14.37 11.56
CA LYS A 126 7.87 13.09 11.49
C LYS A 126 6.92 12.95 10.30
N HIS A 127 7.07 13.76 9.26
CA HIS A 127 6.38 13.59 7.98
C HIS A 127 7.34 12.94 6.98
N PRO A 128 7.14 11.66 6.62
CA PRO A 128 7.99 10.98 5.65
C PRO A 128 7.65 11.43 4.23
N VAL A 129 8.63 11.98 3.52
CA VAL A 129 8.51 12.38 2.10
C VAL A 129 9.28 11.39 1.24
N LEU A 130 8.56 10.70 0.35
CA LEU A 130 9.14 9.66 -0.50
C LEU A 130 10.13 10.25 -1.50
N VAL A 131 11.33 9.68 -1.56
CA VAL A 131 12.36 10.07 -2.52
C VAL A 131 12.16 9.28 -3.81
N THR A 132 11.81 9.97 -4.89
CA THR A 132 11.55 9.38 -6.21
C THR A 132 12.43 9.95 -7.31
N LYS A 133 13.19 11.02 -7.02
CA LYS A 133 14.04 11.68 -8.00
C LYS A 133 15.23 10.78 -8.35
N ILE A 134 15.50 10.67 -9.64
CA ILE A 134 16.66 9.97 -10.19
C ILE A 134 17.52 10.98 -10.98
N SER A 135 18.71 10.57 -11.43
CA SER A 135 19.58 11.43 -12.24
C SER A 135 18.98 11.70 -13.62
N GLN A 136 19.34 12.84 -14.24
CA GLN A 136 18.88 13.17 -15.59
C GLN A 136 19.32 12.11 -16.62
N GLU A 137 20.52 11.53 -16.44
CA GLU A 137 20.99 10.44 -17.31
C GLU A 137 20.05 9.22 -17.28
N LEU A 138 19.53 8.86 -16.11
CA LEU A 138 18.57 7.75 -15.99
C LEU A 138 17.19 8.13 -16.53
N GLU A 139 16.77 9.39 -16.39
CA GLU A 139 15.57 9.92 -17.03
C GLU A 139 15.67 9.81 -18.56
N ASP A 140 16.76 10.25 -19.15
CA ASP A 140 16.98 10.22 -20.60
C ASP A 140 17.01 8.76 -21.11
N LYS A 141 17.68 7.86 -20.38
CA LYS A 141 17.67 6.41 -20.67
C LYS A 141 16.25 5.83 -20.62
N PHE A 142 15.46 6.24 -19.64
CA PHE A 142 14.07 5.78 -19.51
C PHE A 142 13.22 6.22 -20.72
N GLU A 143 13.27 7.51 -21.06
CA GLU A 143 12.50 8.07 -22.17
C GLU A 143 12.93 7.43 -23.50
N ASN A 144 14.23 7.21 -23.73
CA ASN A 144 14.72 6.54 -24.94
C ASN A 144 14.12 5.13 -25.15
N VAL A 145 13.85 4.39 -24.06
CA VAL A 145 13.31 3.02 -24.14
C VAL A 145 11.79 3.01 -24.13
N PHE A 146 11.15 3.85 -23.31
CA PHE A 146 9.73 3.74 -22.99
C PHE A 146 8.86 4.88 -23.54
N ALA A 147 9.41 5.88 -24.25
CA ALA A 147 8.63 6.98 -24.81
C ALA A 147 7.44 6.51 -25.67
N TYR A 148 7.58 5.38 -26.39
CA TYR A 148 6.49 4.82 -27.19
C TYR A 148 5.26 4.43 -26.32
N ALA A 149 5.49 3.96 -25.09
CA ALA A 149 4.42 3.57 -24.19
C ALA A 149 3.63 4.78 -23.70
N LYS A 150 4.24 5.98 -23.68
CA LYS A 150 3.58 7.21 -23.24
C LYS A 150 2.37 7.56 -24.10
N THR A 151 2.43 7.30 -25.41
CA THR A 151 1.33 7.55 -26.34
C THR A 151 0.42 6.33 -26.51
N ALA A 152 1.00 5.12 -26.53
CA ALA A 152 0.25 3.88 -26.72
C ALA A 152 -0.57 3.48 -25.48
N ASP A 153 -0.02 3.65 -24.28
CA ASP A 153 -0.65 3.28 -23.01
C ASP A 153 -0.08 4.14 -21.85
N PRO A 154 -0.66 5.34 -21.62
CA PRO A 154 -0.19 6.26 -20.58
C PRO A 154 -0.20 5.67 -19.16
N GLN A 155 -1.13 4.76 -18.86
CA GLN A 155 -1.24 4.14 -17.53
C GLN A 155 -0.09 3.16 -17.31
N LYS A 156 0.20 2.32 -18.31
CA LYS A 156 1.38 1.44 -18.29
C LYS A 156 2.67 2.24 -18.22
N TYR A 157 2.79 3.32 -19.00
CA TYR A 157 3.94 4.22 -18.93
C TYR A 157 4.17 4.74 -17.50
N ALA A 158 3.12 5.27 -16.86
CA ALA A 158 3.18 5.78 -15.50
C ALA A 158 3.58 4.69 -14.49
N GLN A 159 3.07 3.47 -14.63
CA GLN A 159 3.42 2.36 -13.75
C GLN A 159 4.87 1.91 -13.91
N ILE A 160 5.35 1.76 -15.16
CA ILE A 160 6.74 1.42 -15.45
C ILE A 160 7.66 2.52 -14.91
N LYS A 161 7.31 3.80 -15.11
CA LYS A 161 8.06 4.94 -14.59
C LYS A 161 8.14 4.94 -13.07
N HIS A 162 7.03 4.63 -12.39
CA HIS A 162 6.98 4.53 -10.94
C HIS A 162 7.95 3.47 -10.40
N TRP A 163 7.90 2.25 -10.95
CA TRP A 163 8.85 1.19 -10.55
C TRP A 163 10.28 1.54 -10.91
N PHE A 164 10.52 2.08 -12.10
CA PHE A 164 11.86 2.48 -12.52
C PHE A 164 12.50 3.47 -11.53
N ASN A 165 11.74 4.49 -11.12
CA ASN A 165 12.22 5.48 -10.16
C ASN A 165 12.51 4.87 -8.79
N LEU A 166 11.67 3.93 -8.32
CA LEU A 166 11.85 3.25 -7.03
C LEU A 166 13.02 2.27 -7.03
N LEU A 167 13.19 1.50 -8.11
CA LEU A 167 14.22 0.46 -8.21
C LEU A 167 15.62 1.05 -8.38
N HIS A 168 15.73 2.26 -8.93
CA HIS A 168 17.00 2.99 -9.01
C HIS A 168 17.38 3.74 -7.72
N GLN A 169 16.55 3.69 -6.69
CA GLN A 169 16.91 4.23 -5.38
C GLN A 169 17.94 3.34 -4.67
N PRO A 170 18.84 3.91 -3.84
CA PRO A 170 19.83 3.13 -3.11
C PRO A 170 19.17 2.08 -2.21
N VAL A 171 19.81 0.91 -2.09
CA VAL A 171 19.40 -0.13 -1.14
C VAL A 171 20.25 0.00 0.13
N PRO A 172 19.65 0.07 1.31
CA PRO A 172 20.40 0.19 2.55
C PRO A 172 21.10 -1.14 2.87
N GLN A 173 22.31 -1.05 3.43
CA GLN A 173 22.91 -2.19 4.12
C GLN A 173 22.27 -2.27 5.50
N VAL A 174 21.40 -3.26 5.70
CA VAL A 174 20.68 -3.45 6.96
C VAL A 174 21.22 -4.69 7.65
N LYS A 175 21.51 -4.56 8.94
CA LYS A 175 21.90 -5.71 9.76
C LYS A 175 20.70 -6.67 9.92
N PRO A 176 20.87 -8.00 9.79
CA PRO A 176 19.77 -8.97 9.87
C PRO A 176 18.91 -8.81 11.12
N GLU A 177 19.52 -8.45 12.26
CA GLU A 177 18.85 -8.27 13.55
C GLU A 177 17.81 -7.15 13.51
N GLN A 178 18.04 -6.11 12.71
CA GLN A 178 17.07 -5.04 12.49
C GLN A 178 15.81 -5.55 11.79
N LEU A 179 15.88 -6.66 11.06
CA LEU A 179 14.72 -7.31 10.44
C LEU A 179 14.19 -8.49 11.28
N GLY A 180 14.70 -8.67 12.50
CA GLY A 180 14.36 -9.83 13.35
C GLY A 180 14.93 -11.15 12.82
N LEU A 181 15.95 -11.09 11.97
CA LEU A 181 16.62 -12.25 11.38
C LEU A 181 17.91 -12.55 12.14
N LYS A 182 18.24 -13.84 12.28
CA LYS A 182 19.54 -14.26 12.85
C LYS A 182 20.69 -14.09 11.87
N GLU A 183 20.41 -14.35 10.59
CA GLU A 183 21.39 -14.28 9.50
C GLU A 183 20.66 -13.97 8.19
N ALA A 184 21.32 -13.24 7.30
CA ALA A 184 20.84 -12.97 5.97
C ALA A 184 22.00 -12.66 5.02
N SER A 185 21.96 -13.19 3.79
CA SER A 185 22.91 -12.81 2.76
C SER A 185 22.55 -11.43 2.19
N SER A 186 23.56 -10.60 1.90
CA SER A 186 23.37 -9.26 1.32
C SER A 186 22.59 -9.32 0.00
N GLU A 187 22.85 -10.33 -0.82
CA GLU A 187 22.11 -10.56 -2.06
C GLU A 187 20.61 -10.79 -1.81
N ARG A 188 20.27 -11.66 -0.85
CA ARG A 188 18.86 -11.96 -0.55
C ARG A 188 18.14 -10.77 0.10
N LEU A 189 18.85 -9.98 0.90
CA LEU A 189 18.32 -8.70 1.41
C LEU A 189 18.05 -7.72 0.27
N ASN A 190 18.98 -7.56 -0.66
CA ASN A 190 18.78 -6.69 -1.83
C ASN A 190 17.54 -7.11 -2.63
N HIS A 191 17.36 -8.41 -2.87
CA HIS A 191 16.15 -8.93 -3.52
C HIS A 191 14.87 -8.62 -2.73
N ALA A 192 14.90 -8.76 -1.41
CA ALA A 192 13.74 -8.44 -0.56
C ALA A 192 13.38 -6.95 -0.63
N PHE A 193 14.35 -6.04 -0.66
CA PHE A 193 14.10 -4.61 -0.84
C PHE A 193 13.52 -4.28 -2.21
N MET A 194 14.04 -4.89 -3.27
CA MET A 194 13.50 -4.70 -4.63
C MET A 194 12.06 -5.19 -4.73
N LEU A 195 11.80 -6.39 -4.19
CA LEU A 195 10.46 -6.97 -4.15
C LEU A 195 9.52 -6.09 -3.33
N ALA A 196 9.88 -5.72 -2.10
CA ALA A 196 9.09 -4.83 -1.25
C ALA A 196 8.67 -3.53 -1.96
N ARG A 197 9.57 -2.91 -2.73
CA ARG A 197 9.27 -1.69 -3.51
C ARG A 197 8.28 -1.91 -4.65
N MET A 198 8.38 -3.04 -5.35
CA MET A 198 7.51 -3.34 -6.49
C MET A 198 6.10 -3.72 -6.04
N VAL A 199 6.05 -4.56 -4.99
CA VAL A 199 4.85 -5.23 -4.54
C VAL A 199 4.12 -4.42 -3.47
N ASN A 200 4.85 -3.59 -2.74
CA ASN A 200 4.40 -2.80 -1.59
C ASN A 200 3.98 -3.61 -0.36
N ILE A 201 4.85 -4.55 0.03
CA ILE A 201 4.76 -5.34 1.26
C ILE A 201 5.97 -5.05 2.18
N PRO A 202 5.87 -5.27 3.50
CA PRO A 202 7.00 -5.15 4.42
C PRO A 202 8.26 -5.89 3.93
N VAL A 203 9.44 -5.32 4.20
CA VAL A 203 10.72 -5.91 3.79
C VAL A 203 10.95 -7.27 4.46
N THR A 204 10.51 -7.41 5.70
CA THR A 204 10.51 -8.66 6.47
C THR A 204 9.66 -9.73 5.78
N GLU A 205 8.46 -9.37 5.34
CA GLU A 205 7.55 -10.24 4.60
C GLU A 205 8.13 -10.62 3.23
N ALA A 206 8.67 -9.66 2.48
CA ALA A 206 9.31 -9.90 1.19
C ALA A 206 10.52 -10.85 1.29
N TYR A 207 11.22 -10.85 2.42
CA TYR A 207 12.35 -11.75 2.65
C TYR A 207 11.91 -13.19 3.01
N GLN A 208 10.84 -13.32 3.79
CA GLN A 208 10.39 -14.60 4.37
C GLN A 208 9.36 -15.34 3.51
N SER A 209 8.39 -14.62 2.94
CA SER A 209 7.31 -15.19 2.15
C SER A 209 7.82 -15.64 0.78
N ARG A 210 7.17 -16.66 0.21
CA ARG A 210 7.31 -17.06 -1.21
C ARG A 210 5.96 -17.17 -1.90
N ARG A 211 4.92 -16.54 -1.32
CA ARG A 211 3.54 -16.62 -1.81
C ARG A 211 3.32 -15.57 -2.90
N VAL A 212 3.65 -15.96 -4.13
CA VAL A 212 3.52 -15.09 -5.31
C VAL A 212 2.08 -14.55 -5.48
N SER A 213 1.07 -15.31 -5.06
CA SER A 213 -0.34 -14.84 -5.07
C SER A 213 -0.54 -13.60 -4.21
N ASP A 214 0.02 -13.58 -3.00
CA ASP A 214 -0.14 -12.48 -2.05
C ASP A 214 0.62 -11.25 -2.55
N TRP A 215 1.76 -11.50 -3.20
CA TRP A 215 2.52 -10.45 -3.87
C TRP A 215 1.70 -9.80 -4.99
N LEU A 216 1.18 -10.60 -5.92
CA LEU A 216 0.36 -10.07 -7.02
C LEU A 216 -0.84 -9.30 -6.49
N LYS A 217 -1.51 -9.80 -5.45
CA LYS A 217 -2.63 -9.09 -4.80
C LYS A 217 -2.20 -7.73 -4.25
N SER A 218 -1.15 -7.67 -3.44
CA SER A 218 -0.67 -6.41 -2.85
C SER A 218 -0.25 -5.39 -3.91
N MET A 219 0.47 -5.85 -4.94
CA MET A 219 0.86 -5.00 -6.08
C MET A 219 -0.35 -4.41 -6.81
N ILE A 220 -1.37 -5.24 -7.08
CA ILE A 220 -2.60 -4.82 -7.74
C ILE A 220 -3.38 -3.85 -6.83
N TYR A 221 -3.56 -4.18 -5.55
CA TYR A 221 -4.30 -3.34 -4.61
C TYR A 221 -3.65 -1.96 -4.43
N ALA A 222 -2.32 -1.90 -4.29
CA ALA A 222 -1.59 -0.65 -4.22
C ALA A 222 -1.80 0.21 -5.48
N HIS A 223 -1.74 -0.42 -6.66
CA HIS A 223 -1.99 0.28 -7.93
C HIS A 223 -3.44 0.80 -8.03
N LEU A 224 -4.43 -0.05 -7.75
CA LEU A 224 -5.85 0.31 -7.85
C LEU A 224 -6.22 1.42 -6.85
N ARG A 225 -5.76 1.31 -5.59
CA ARG A 225 -5.98 2.34 -4.56
C ARG A 225 -5.44 3.69 -5.01
N LYS A 226 -4.17 3.73 -5.47
CA LYS A 226 -3.51 4.96 -5.92
C LYS A 226 -4.24 5.64 -7.08
N ASN A 227 -4.89 4.86 -7.94
CA ASN A 227 -5.62 5.36 -9.11
C ASN A 227 -7.13 5.52 -8.88
N ASN A 228 -7.57 5.51 -7.61
CA ASN A 228 -8.98 5.63 -7.20
C ASN A 228 -9.93 4.64 -7.92
N VAL A 229 -9.43 3.42 -8.15
CA VAL A 229 -10.20 2.31 -8.72
C VAL A 229 -10.73 1.46 -7.59
N LEU A 230 -12.00 1.05 -7.66
CA LEU A 230 -12.59 0.10 -6.73
C LEU A 230 -11.87 -1.24 -6.86
N ILE A 231 -11.29 -1.71 -5.76
CA ILE A 231 -10.67 -3.03 -5.74
C ILE A 231 -11.80 -4.08 -5.74
N PRO A 232 -11.87 -4.96 -6.77
CA PRO A 232 -12.95 -5.94 -6.88
C PRO A 232 -12.83 -6.99 -5.78
N THR A 233 -13.96 -7.59 -5.44
CA THR A 233 -14.00 -8.74 -4.53
C THR A 233 -13.37 -9.97 -5.16
N SER A 234 -12.92 -10.93 -4.34
CA SER A 234 -12.44 -12.23 -4.85
C SER A 234 -13.48 -12.96 -5.72
N THR A 235 -14.77 -12.73 -5.51
CA THR A 235 -15.85 -13.32 -6.30
C THR A 235 -15.98 -12.67 -7.68
N GLU A 236 -15.74 -11.37 -7.80
CA GLU A 236 -15.79 -10.63 -9.08
C GLU A 236 -14.56 -10.91 -9.98
N LEU A 237 -13.48 -11.45 -9.40
CA LEU A 237 -12.26 -11.84 -10.11
C LEU A 237 -12.26 -13.28 -10.62
N ARG A 238 -13.28 -14.08 -10.30
CA ARG A 238 -13.44 -15.47 -10.74
C ARG A 238 -14.26 -15.54 -12.02
#